data_AF-U2R2Q1-F1
#
_entry.id   AF-U2R2Q1-F1
#
_cell.length_a   1.000
_cell.length_b   1.000
_cell.length_c   1.000
_cell.angle_alpha   90.00
_cell.angle_beta   90.00
_cell.angle_gamma   90.00
#
_symmetry.space_group_name_H-M   'P 1'
#
loop_
_entity.id
_entity.type
_entity.pdbx_description
1 polymer ?
#
loop_
_entity_poly.entity_id
_entity_poly.type
_entity_poly.pdbx_seq_one_letter_code
_entity_poly.pdbx_strand_id
1 'polypeptide(L)'
;MKTLFIGYPKCTTCKKAYAALCDLGIEAEYRNIKEDNPTKEEIQSWIDKGVSIDKLFNTSGMLYRELNVKEKRKTYTQEQLIDLLASDGMLVKRPIVIQEDKIIIGNKPNDYASLNKD
;
A
#
# COMPACT_ATOMS: atom_id res chain seq x y z
N MET A 1 2.32 2.44 -20.13
CA MET A 1 2.95 1.90 -18.91
C MET A 1 1.90 1.58 -17.85
N LYS A 2 1.79 0.33 -17.42
CA LYS A 2 0.72 -0.06 -16.48
C LYS A 2 0.95 0.49 -15.07
N THR A 3 0.06 1.38 -14.61
CA THR A 3 0.03 1.85 -13.21
C THR A 3 -1.05 1.10 -12.45
N LEU A 4 -0.72 0.59 -11.26
CA LEU A 4 -1.65 -0.07 -10.35
C LEU A 4 -1.89 0.81 -9.14
N PHE A 5 -3.17 1.06 -8.83
CA PHE A 5 -3.60 1.77 -7.63
C PHE A 5 -4.31 0.80 -6.69
N ILE A 6 -3.67 0.46 -5.57
CA ILE A 6 -4.24 -0.41 -4.55
C ILE A 6 -4.83 0.47 -3.44
N GLY A 7 -6.13 0.36 -3.23
CA GLY A 7 -6.85 1.23 -2.30
C GLY A 7 -8.11 0.59 -1.73
N TYR A 8 -8.75 1.29 -0.81
CA TYR A 8 -10.07 0.89 -0.31
C TYR A 8 -11.14 1.87 -0.80
N PRO A 9 -12.21 1.42 -1.50
CA PRO A 9 -13.16 2.32 -2.16
C PRO A 9 -13.85 3.32 -1.23
N LYS A 10 -14.04 2.97 0.05
CA LYS A 10 -14.64 3.86 1.05
C LYS A 10 -13.64 4.80 1.74
N CYS A 11 -12.35 4.70 1.43
CA CYS A 11 -11.31 5.54 2.00
C CYS A 11 -11.25 6.90 1.28
N THR A 12 -11.60 7.98 1.98
CA THR A 12 -11.54 9.35 1.42
C THR A 12 -10.13 9.74 0.98
N THR A 13 -9.10 9.31 1.71
CA THR A 13 -7.69 9.52 1.35
C THR A 13 -7.31 8.79 0.06
N CYS A 14 -7.83 7.58 -0.17
CA CYS A 14 -7.62 6.87 -1.45
C CYS A 14 -8.31 7.58 -2.60
N LYS A 15 -9.54 8.07 -2.41
CA LYS A 15 -10.26 8.84 -3.45
C LYS A 15 -9.48 10.09 -3.87
N LYS A 16 -8.96 10.86 -2.89
CA LYS A 16 -8.14 12.05 -3.15
C LYS A 16 -6.84 11.72 -3.91
N ALA A 17 -6.18 10.63 -3.52
CA ALA A 17 -4.96 10.19 -4.19
C ALA A 17 -5.21 9.73 -5.63
N TYR A 18 -6.29 8.98 -5.86
CA TYR A 18 -6.68 8.54 -7.19
C TYR A 18 -7.02 9.73 -8.10
N ALA A 19 -7.81 10.68 -7.59
CA ALA A 19 -8.09 11.93 -8.31
C ALA A 19 -6.80 12.68 -8.68
N ALA A 20 -5.83 12.79 -7.77
CA ALA A 20 -4.55 13.43 -8.05
C ALA A 20 -3.74 12.71 -9.15
N LEU A 21 -3.83 11.39 -9.26
CA LEU A 21 -3.23 10.66 -10.40
C LEU A 21 -3.93 10.98 -11.71
N CYS A 22 -5.26 11.00 -11.71
CA CYS A 22 -6.05 11.37 -12.88
C CYS A 22 -5.76 12.80 -13.33
N ASP A 23 -5.62 13.75 -12.40
CA ASP A 23 -5.29 15.16 -12.68
C ASP A 23 -3.90 15.30 -13.33
N LEU A 24 -2.98 14.37 -13.05
CA LEU A 24 -1.66 14.31 -13.69
C LEU A 24 -1.71 13.64 -15.08
N GLY A 25 -2.84 13.07 -15.48
CA GLY A 25 -3.03 12.30 -16.70
C GLY A 25 -2.48 10.87 -16.61
N ILE A 26 -2.38 10.32 -15.40
CA ILE A 26 -1.90 8.95 -15.18
C ILE A 26 -3.12 8.04 -15.02
N GLU A 27 -3.32 7.15 -15.98
CA GLU A 27 -4.31 6.09 -15.87
C GLU A 27 -3.80 4.97 -14.96
N ALA A 28 -4.60 4.60 -13.96
CA ALA A 28 -4.25 3.56 -13.00
C ALA A 28 -5.39 2.55 -12.84
N GLU A 29 -5.03 1.26 -12.94
CA GLU A 29 -5.93 0.15 -12.63
C GLU A 29 -6.23 0.15 -11.13
N TYR A 30 -7.51 0.18 -10.75
CA TYR A 30 -7.90 0.19 -9.35
C TYR A 30 -8.05 -1.23 -8.81
N ARG A 31 -7.33 -1.54 -7.72
CA ARG A 31 -7.44 -2.80 -6.99
C ARG A 31 -7.96 -2.57 -5.57
N ASN A 32 -9.03 -3.27 -5.21
CA ASN A 32 -9.60 -3.16 -3.87
C ASN A 32 -8.79 -3.99 -2.88
N ILE A 33 -8.03 -3.31 -2.02
CA ILE A 33 -7.13 -3.94 -1.02
C ILE A 33 -7.88 -4.84 -0.02
N LYS A 34 -9.19 -4.67 0.15
CA LYS A 34 -9.98 -5.52 1.05
C LYS A 34 -10.37 -6.86 0.40
N GLU A 35 -10.67 -6.84 -0.90
CA GLU A 35 -11.15 -8.01 -1.63
C GLU A 35 -9.98 -8.77 -2.27
N ASP A 36 -8.96 -8.03 -2.70
CA ASP A 36 -7.74 -8.54 -3.30
C ASP A 36 -6.53 -7.97 -2.54
N ASN A 37 -6.32 -8.54 -1.35
CA ASN A 37 -5.25 -8.12 -0.47
C ASN A 37 -3.87 -8.51 -1.04
N PRO A 38 -2.80 -7.79 -0.68
CA PRO A 38 -1.47 -8.13 -1.15
C PRO A 38 -1.04 -9.51 -0.68
N THR A 39 -0.40 -10.28 -1.57
CA THR A 39 0.18 -11.58 -1.21
C THR A 39 1.53 -11.42 -0.52
N LYS A 40 2.05 -12.50 0.08
CA LYS A 40 3.39 -12.50 0.68
C LYS A 40 4.47 -12.18 -0.35
N GLU A 41 4.33 -12.73 -1.56
CA GLU A 41 5.27 -12.53 -2.66
C GLU A 41 5.27 -11.07 -3.12
N GLU A 42 4.09 -10.44 -3.21
CA GLU A 42 4.00 -9.01 -3.54
C GLU A 42 4.64 -8.14 -2.45
N ILE A 43 4.33 -8.41 -1.18
CA ILE A 43 4.89 -7.65 -0.05
C ILE A 43 6.42 -7.80 -0.01
N GLN A 44 6.93 -9.02 -0.18
CA GLN A 44 8.36 -9.28 -0.24
C GLN A 44 9.00 -8.52 -1.41
N SER A 45 8.39 -8.57 -2.60
CA SER A 45 8.87 -7.82 -3.76
C SER A 45 8.94 -6.31 -3.50
N TRP A 46 7.98 -5.74 -2.77
CA TRP A 46 8.00 -4.32 -2.41
C TRP A 46 9.15 -4.00 -1.45
N ILE A 47 9.42 -4.89 -0.50
CA ILE A 47 10.55 -4.76 0.43
C ILE A 47 11.88 -4.83 -0.32
N ASP A 48 12.01 -5.76 -1.26
CA ASP A 48 13.22 -5.92 -2.09
C ASP A 48 13.47 -4.69 -2.97
N LYS A 49 12.39 -4.00 -3.38
CA LYS A 49 12.44 -2.70 -4.08
C LYS A 49 12.67 -1.50 -3.16
N GLY A 50 12.96 -1.73 -1.88
CA GLY A 50 13.38 -0.69 -0.92
C GLY A 50 12.25 -0.12 -0.06
N VAL A 51 11.04 -0.69 -0.09
CA VAL A 51 9.96 -0.27 0.81
C VAL A 51 10.18 -0.84 2.21
N SER A 52 10.42 0.02 3.19
CA SER A 52 10.47 -0.40 4.59
C SER A 52 9.15 -1.03 5.03
N ILE A 53 9.22 -2.24 5.59
CA ILE A 53 8.07 -3.00 6.09
C ILE A 53 7.22 -2.22 7.09
N ASP A 54 7.83 -1.35 7.91
CA ASP A 54 7.11 -0.52 8.87
C ASP A 54 6.16 0.48 8.20
N LYS A 55 6.48 0.92 6.98
CA LYS A 55 5.63 1.82 6.19
C LYS A 55 4.42 1.10 5.60
N LEU A 56 4.47 -0.24 5.47
CA LEU A 56 3.37 -1.03 4.93
C LEU A 56 2.24 -1.23 5.93
N PHE A 57 2.42 -0.97 7.23
CA PHE A 57 1.34 -1.11 8.20
C PHE A 57 0.40 0.10 8.24
N ASN A 58 -0.90 -0.18 8.23
CA ASN A 58 -1.97 0.77 8.51
C ASN A 58 -2.06 1.07 10.02
N THR A 59 -1.11 1.83 10.54
CA THR A 59 -1.00 2.16 11.98
C THR A 59 -2.20 2.90 12.56
N SER A 60 -3.00 3.56 11.73
CA SER A 60 -4.23 4.25 12.14
C SER A 60 -5.48 3.34 12.10
N GLY A 61 -5.37 2.14 11.55
CA GLY A 61 -6.48 1.20 11.42
C GLY A 61 -6.90 0.56 12.74
N MET A 62 -8.17 0.19 12.85
CA MET A 62 -8.72 -0.52 14.02
C MET A 62 -8.01 -1.87 14.21
N LEU A 63 -7.85 -2.63 13.13
CA LEU A 63 -7.20 -3.94 13.13
C LEU A 63 -5.75 -3.91 13.64
N TYR A 64 -5.02 -2.81 13.40
CA TYR A 64 -3.67 -2.62 13.94
C TYR A 64 -3.66 -2.58 15.47
N ARG A 65 -4.68 -1.97 16.07
CA ARG A 65 -4.86 -1.88 17.53
C ARG A 65 -5.37 -3.21 18.09
N GLU A 66 -6.41 -3.78 17.47
CA GLU A 66 -7.04 -5.04 17.91
C GLU A 66 -6.05 -6.20 17.93
N LEU A 67 -5.20 -6.31 16.91
CA LEU A 67 -4.19 -7.38 16.82
C LEU A 67 -2.89 -7.07 17.58
N ASN A 68 -2.83 -5.96 18.33
CA ASN A 68 -1.64 -5.49 19.05
C ASN A 68 -0.38 -5.47 18.17
N VAL A 69 -0.53 -5.01 16.93
CA VAL A 69 0.53 -5.08 15.90
C VAL A 69 1.78 -4.28 16.32
N LYS A 70 1.60 -3.20 17.10
CA LYS A 70 2.71 -2.42 17.67
C LYS A 70 3.67 -3.28 18.49
N GLU A 71 3.14 -4.18 19.32
CA GLU A 71 3.96 -5.06 20.15
C GLU A 71 4.55 -6.20 19.33
N LYS A 72 3.76 -6.80 18.42
CA LYS A 72 4.25 -7.82 17.48
C LYS A 72 5.43 -7.35 16.66
N ARG A 73 5.42 -6.09 16.19
CA ARG A 73 6.54 -5.50 15.44
C ARG A 73 7.87 -5.42 16.21
N LYS A 74 7.85 -5.49 17.54
CA LYS A 74 9.07 -5.48 18.35
C LYS A 74 9.68 -6.87 18.50
N THR A 75 8.89 -7.92 18.33
CA THR A 75 9.27 -9.31 18.65
C THR A 75 9.24 -10.25 17.45
N TYR A 76 8.45 -9.93 16.42
CA TYR A 76 8.28 -10.76 15.24
C TYR A 76 9.47 -10.62 14.30
N THR A 77 9.78 -11.71 13.60
CA THR A 77 10.70 -11.69 12.46
C THR A 77 10.07 -10.95 11.28
N GLN A 78 10.89 -10.55 10.31
CA GLN A 78 10.39 -9.94 9.08
C GLN A 78 9.38 -10.85 8.37
N GLU A 79 9.66 -12.15 8.27
CA GLU A 79 8.76 -13.14 7.65
C GLU A 79 7.39 -13.17 8.33
N GLN A 80 7.36 -13.20 9.67
CA GLN A 80 6.11 -13.17 10.44
C GLN A 80 5.33 -11.84 10.26
N LEU A 81 6.03 -10.73 10.03
CA LEU A 81 5.38 -9.46 9.71
C LEU A 81 4.82 -9.42 8.29
N ILE A 82 5.49 -10.06 7.34
CA ILE A 82 4.99 -10.24 5.96
C ILE A 82 3.74 -11.11 5.98
N ASP A 83 3.76 -12.22 6.71
CA ASP A 83 2.59 -13.08 6.92
C ASP A 83 1.41 -12.30 7.49
N LEU A 84 1.68 -11.45 8.49
CA LEU A 84 0.66 -10.62 9.09
C LEU A 84 0.07 -9.62 8.10
N LEU A 85 0.89 -8.94 7.29
CA LEU A 85 0.43 -8.01 6.26
C LEU A 85 -0.39 -8.73 5.16
N ALA A 86 0.03 -9.95 4.78
CA ALA A 86 -0.66 -10.75 3.77
C ALA A 86 -1.96 -11.39 4.27
N SER A 87 -2.17 -11.44 5.59
CA SER A 87 -3.37 -12.06 6.16
C SER A 87 -4.64 -11.23 6.01
N ASP A 88 -4.53 -9.90 5.97
CA ASP A 88 -5.67 -9.00 5.81
C ASP A 88 -5.21 -7.65 5.22
N GLY A 89 -5.72 -7.29 4.04
CA GLY A 89 -5.37 -6.03 3.38
C GLY A 89 -5.78 -4.77 4.16
N MET A 90 -6.62 -4.86 5.19
CA MET A 90 -6.90 -3.77 6.11
C MET A 90 -5.74 -3.47 7.08
N LEU A 91 -4.81 -4.41 7.26
CA LEU A 91 -3.53 -4.18 7.94
C LEU A 91 -2.54 -3.40 7.08
N VAL A 92 -2.74 -3.40 5.76
CA VAL A 92 -1.84 -2.75 4.82
C VAL A 92 -2.18 -1.26 4.65
N LYS A 93 -1.16 -0.42 4.68
CA LYS A 93 -1.25 1.03 4.49
C LYS A 93 -1.71 1.31 3.07
N ARG A 94 -2.61 2.28 2.95
CA ARG A 94 -3.27 2.64 1.70
C ARG A 94 -3.36 4.15 1.53
N PRO A 95 -3.42 4.67 0.30
CA PRO A 95 -3.27 3.95 -0.97
C PRO A 95 -1.84 3.46 -1.22
N ILE A 96 -1.66 2.54 -2.16
CA ILE A 96 -0.37 2.14 -2.73
C ILE A 96 -0.45 2.37 -4.22
N VAL A 97 0.55 3.04 -4.80
CA VAL A 97 0.68 3.24 -6.24
C VAL A 97 1.92 2.50 -6.70
N ILE A 98 1.77 1.64 -7.71
CA ILE A 98 2.86 0.85 -8.28
C ILE A 98 2.95 1.15 -9.77
N GLN A 99 4.12 1.57 -10.23
CA GLN A 99 4.44 1.72 -11.64
C GLN A 99 5.86 1.22 -11.87
N GLU A 100 6.00 0.08 -12.53
CA GLU A 100 7.28 -0.61 -12.77
C GLU A 100 8.04 -0.88 -11.44
N ASP A 101 9.11 -0.13 -11.17
CA ASP A 101 9.92 -0.22 -9.96
C ASP A 101 9.58 0.85 -8.91
N LYS A 102 8.70 1.80 -9.25
CA LYS A 102 8.26 2.85 -8.33
C LYS A 102 7.09 2.37 -7.51
N ILE A 103 7.26 2.37 -6.19
CA ILE A 103 6.22 2.05 -5.21
C ILE A 103 6.04 3.24 -4.27
N ILE A 104 4.85 3.84 -4.30
CA ILE A 104 4.51 4.99 -3.47
C ILE A 104 3.46 4.55 -2.45
N ILE A 105 3.82 4.60 -1.17
CA ILE A 105 2.94 4.24 -0.06
C ILE A 105 2.34 5.50 0.58
N GLY A 106 1.01 5.55 0.61
CA GLY A 106 0.21 6.64 1.17
C GLY A 106 -0.19 7.70 0.14
N ASN A 107 -1.00 8.65 0.59
CA ASN A 107 -1.39 9.80 -0.23
C ASN A 107 -0.24 10.82 -0.26
N LYS A 108 0.60 10.72 -1.29
CA LYS A 108 1.75 11.59 -1.51
C LYS A 108 1.68 12.20 -2.91
N PRO A 109 0.84 13.23 -3.10
CA PRO A 109 0.63 13.83 -4.42
C PRO A 109 1.93 14.35 -5.05
N ASN A 110 2.86 14.87 -4.25
CA ASN A 110 4.17 15.32 -4.74
C ASN A 110 5.01 14.17 -5.34
N ASP A 111 4.90 12.96 -4.79
CA ASP A 111 5.64 11.79 -5.27
C ASP A 111 5.03 11.30 -6.61
N TYR A 112 3.76 11.57 -6.89
CA TYR A 112 3.08 11.14 -8.13
C TYR A 112 3.62 11.82 -9.38
N ALA A 113 4.17 13.03 -9.26
CA ALA A 113 4.82 13.72 -10.38
C ALA A 113 6.06 12.99 -10.92
N SER A 114 6.63 12.08 -10.12
CA SER A 114 7.74 11.22 -10.56
C SER A 114 7.28 10.06 -11.44
N LEU A 115 5.99 9.79 -11.54
CA LEU A 115 5.43 8.72 -12.36
C LEU A 115 5.38 9.14 -13.83
N ASN A 116 5.56 8.17 -14.71
CA ASN A 116 5.44 8.36 -16.14
C ASN A 116 3.95 8.44 -16.53
N LYS A 117 3.66 9.26 -17.54
CA LYS A 117 2.36 9.26 -18.22
C LYS A 117 2.38 8.19 -19.32
N ASP A 118 1.24 7.58 -19.59
CA ASP A 118 1.06 6.79 -20.82
C ASP A 118 1.07 7.70 -22.06
#